data_AF-A0A2V8PAY7-F1
#
_entry.id   AF-A0A2V8PAY7-F1
#
_cell.length_a   1.000
_cell.length_b   1.000
_cell.length_c   1.000
_cell.angle_alpha   90.00
_cell.angle_beta   90.00
_cell.angle_gamma   90.00
#
_symmetry.space_group_name_H-M   'P 1'
#
loop_
_entity.id
_entity.type
_entity.pdbx_description
1 polymer ?
#
loop_
_entity_poly.entity_id
_entity_poly.type
_entity_poly.pdbx_seq_one_letter_code
_entity_poly.pdbx_strand_id
1 'polypeptide(L)'
;MLVLLDSKPLGMITNPTASPETDECNEWLEGLLSKGIAVVVPEIIDYELRRELIRLDRPKSIARLDSLAAYIGYLRLNSETYLIAAALWAKVRNEGKGTAGPQRLDIDCILAAQARQASGGREQTRIATIDVDDLSRYDTDTVKAMHWGDIT
;
A
#
# COMPACT_ATOMS: atom_id res chain seq x y z
N MET A 1 12.03 -7.37 -7.19
CA MET A 1 10.77 -6.61 -7.38
C MET A 1 10.06 -6.68 -6.07
N LEU A 2 9.63 -5.53 -5.58
CA LEU A 2 8.93 -5.38 -4.33
C LEU A 2 7.50 -4.91 -4.59
N VAL A 3 6.53 -5.54 -3.93
CA VAL A 3 5.11 -5.16 -4.00
C VAL A 3 4.66 -4.63 -2.64
N LEU A 4 4.17 -3.41 -2.60
CA LEU A 4 3.55 -2.79 -1.42
C LEU A 4 2.04 -2.91 -1.57
N LEU A 5 1.37 -3.40 -0.53
CA LEU A 5 -0.09 -3.48 -0.49
C LEU A 5 -0.68 -2.12 -0.10
N ASP A 6 -1.58 -1.59 -0.93
CA ASP A 6 -2.48 -0.50 -0.55
C ASP A 6 -3.65 -1.03 0.31
N SER A 7 -4.43 -0.13 0.91
CA SER A 7 -5.48 -0.40 1.88
C SER A 7 -6.56 -1.36 1.37
N LYS A 8 -6.94 -1.28 0.10
CA LYS A 8 -7.99 -2.13 -0.46
C LYS A 8 -7.56 -3.59 -0.65
N PRO A 9 -6.47 -3.92 -1.39
CA PRO A 9 -6.00 -5.30 -1.46
C PRO A 9 -5.60 -5.86 -0.09
N LEU A 10 -4.98 -5.06 0.78
CA LEU A 10 -4.73 -5.49 2.16
C LEU A 10 -6.02 -5.82 2.91
N GLY A 11 -7.05 -4.99 2.77
CA GLY A 11 -8.37 -5.21 3.36
C GLY A 11 -9.05 -6.47 2.83
N MET A 12 -8.89 -6.79 1.54
CA MET A 12 -9.43 -8.02 0.93
C MET A 12 -8.75 -9.27 1.46
N ILE A 13 -7.40 -9.30 1.49
CA ILE A 13 -6.62 -10.43 2.01
C ILE A 13 -6.92 -10.68 3.49
N THR A 14 -7.13 -9.60 4.27
CA THR A 14 -7.40 -9.70 5.71
C THR A 14 -8.88 -9.85 6.05
N ASN A 15 -9.75 -9.90 5.04
CA ASN A 15 -11.20 -10.03 5.24
C ASN A 15 -11.54 -11.45 5.77
N PRO A 16 -12.28 -11.56 6.89
CA PRO A 16 -12.69 -12.85 7.40
C PRO A 16 -13.75 -13.57 6.56
N THR A 17 -14.44 -12.85 5.69
CA THR A 17 -15.54 -13.36 4.88
C THR A 17 -15.05 -13.57 3.45
N ALA A 18 -15.18 -14.80 2.96
CA ALA A 18 -14.87 -15.14 1.59
C ALA A 18 -15.90 -14.52 0.62
N SER A 19 -15.39 -13.98 -0.47
CA SER A 19 -16.10 -13.60 -1.69
C SER A 19 -15.20 -13.96 -2.89
N PRO A 20 -15.75 -14.06 -4.11
CA PRO A 20 -14.93 -14.32 -5.30
C PRO A 20 -13.74 -13.35 -5.41
N GLU A 21 -13.96 -12.05 -5.13
CA GLU A 21 -12.90 -11.04 -5.20
C GLU A 21 -11.84 -11.21 -4.11
N THR A 22 -12.22 -11.56 -2.88
CA THR A 22 -11.22 -11.83 -1.82
C THR A 22 -10.45 -13.10 -2.11
N ASP A 23 -11.10 -14.13 -2.66
CA ASP A 23 -10.47 -15.41 -2.99
C ASP A 23 -9.46 -15.20 -4.12
N GLU A 24 -9.84 -14.50 -5.19
CA GLU A 24 -8.94 -14.10 -6.29
C GLU A 24 -7.74 -13.26 -5.78
N CYS A 25 -7.98 -12.33 -4.84
CA CYS A 25 -6.89 -11.53 -4.27
C CYS A 25 -5.94 -12.37 -3.39
N ASN A 26 -6.46 -13.36 -2.66
CA ASN A 26 -5.62 -14.29 -1.89
C ASN A 26 -4.80 -15.20 -2.83
N GLU A 27 -5.42 -15.76 -3.87
CA GLU A 27 -4.72 -16.58 -4.88
C GLU A 27 -3.64 -15.77 -5.60
N TRP A 28 -3.91 -14.49 -5.90
CA TRP A 28 -2.92 -13.58 -6.46
C TRP A 28 -1.71 -13.39 -5.52
N LEU A 29 -1.96 -13.12 -4.23
CA LEU A 29 -0.88 -12.98 -3.25
C LEU A 29 -0.05 -14.25 -3.16
N GLU A 30 -0.68 -15.42 -3.04
CA GLU A 30 0.01 -16.71 -3.02
C GLU A 30 0.81 -16.95 -4.31
N GLY A 31 0.25 -16.56 -5.45
CA GLY A 31 0.92 -16.59 -6.75
C GLY A 31 2.20 -15.76 -6.79
N LEU A 32 2.18 -14.55 -6.25
CA LEU A 32 3.39 -13.71 -6.14
C LEU A 32 4.42 -14.34 -5.20
N LEU A 33 4.00 -14.77 -4.01
CA LEU A 33 4.89 -15.35 -3.01
C LEU A 33 5.54 -16.66 -3.49
N SER A 34 4.79 -17.50 -4.21
CA SER A 34 5.32 -18.75 -4.79
C SER A 34 6.36 -18.52 -5.89
N LYS A 35 6.30 -17.37 -6.58
CA LYS A 35 7.33 -16.91 -7.54
C LYS A 35 8.54 -16.26 -6.86
N GLY A 36 8.53 -16.14 -5.53
CA GLY A 36 9.59 -15.46 -4.78
C GLY A 36 9.55 -13.93 -4.90
N ILE A 37 8.41 -13.35 -5.32
CA ILE A 37 8.24 -11.90 -5.34
C ILE A 37 8.00 -11.42 -3.91
N ALA A 38 8.78 -10.44 -3.47
CA ALA A 38 8.63 -9.87 -2.14
C ALA A 38 7.35 -9.00 -2.11
N VAL A 39 6.43 -9.33 -1.20
CA VAL A 39 5.24 -8.53 -0.90
C VAL A 39 5.34 -8.08 0.53
N VAL A 40 5.00 -6.82 0.84
CA VAL A 40 5.12 -6.24 2.18
C VAL A 40 3.91 -5.39 2.54
N VAL A 41 3.65 -5.27 3.85
CA VAL A 41 2.65 -4.35 4.40
C VAL A 41 3.32 -3.00 4.70
N PRO A 42 2.94 -1.90 4.03
CA PRO A 42 3.40 -0.57 4.42
C PRO A 42 2.82 -0.17 5.78
N GLU A 43 3.64 0.27 6.74
CA GLU A 43 3.16 0.67 8.07
C GLU A 43 2.10 1.77 8.04
N ILE A 44 2.14 2.69 7.06
CA ILE A 44 1.09 3.72 6.94
C ILE A 44 -0.28 3.12 6.56
N ILE A 45 -0.26 2.05 5.76
CA ILE A 45 -1.46 1.36 5.29
C ILE A 45 -2.00 0.43 6.37
N ASP A 46 -1.13 -0.23 7.13
CA ASP A 46 -1.55 -0.89 8.37
C ASP A 46 -2.25 0.09 9.31
N TYR A 47 -1.68 1.27 9.55
CA TYR A 47 -2.31 2.30 10.38
C TYR A 47 -3.69 2.71 9.83
N GLU A 48 -3.81 2.97 8.53
CA GLU A 48 -5.07 3.38 7.91
C GLU A 48 -6.16 2.32 8.05
N LEU A 49 -5.84 1.06 7.73
CA LEU A 49 -6.78 -0.04 7.81
C LEU A 49 -7.11 -0.37 9.27
N ARG A 50 -6.08 -0.49 10.11
CA ARG A 50 -6.20 -0.88 11.52
C ARG A 50 -7.06 0.10 12.32
N ARG A 51 -6.88 1.42 12.14
CA ARG A 51 -7.70 2.41 12.88
C ARG A 51 -9.19 2.27 12.55
N GLU A 52 -9.51 1.90 11.32
CA GLU A 52 -10.89 1.71 10.87
C GLU A 52 -11.46 0.37 11.38
N LEU A 53 -10.66 -0.69 11.35
CA LEU A 53 -11.03 -1.98 11.94
C LEU A 53 -11.28 -1.86 13.46
N ILE A 54 -10.49 -1.07 14.17
CA ILE A 54 -10.70 -0.76 15.60
C ILE A 54 -12.00 0.02 15.78
N ARG A 55 -12.22 1.08 14.98
CA ARG A 55 -13.44 1.91 15.04
C ARG A 55 -14.71 1.09 14.81
N LEU A 56 -14.63 0.07 13.95
CA LEU A 56 -15.74 -0.82 13.58
C LEU A 56 -15.83 -2.09 14.44
N ASP A 57 -15.00 -2.24 15.47
CA ASP A 57 -14.91 -3.41 16.34
C ASP A 57 -14.79 -4.74 15.56
N ARG A 58 -13.74 -4.85 14.74
CA ARG A 58 -13.47 -6.00 13.85
C ARG A 58 -12.27 -6.84 14.31
N PRO A 59 -12.31 -7.53 15.47
CA PRO A 59 -11.16 -8.23 16.02
C PRO A 59 -10.65 -9.38 15.14
N LYS A 60 -11.53 -10.06 14.40
CA LYS A 60 -11.14 -11.13 13.46
C LYS A 60 -10.32 -10.63 12.28
N SER A 61 -10.62 -9.43 11.78
CA SER A 61 -9.86 -8.79 10.70
C SER A 61 -8.51 -8.31 11.22
N ILE A 62 -8.46 -7.76 12.44
CA ILE A 62 -7.21 -7.34 13.09
C ILE A 62 -6.28 -8.55 13.28
N ALA A 63 -6.78 -9.68 13.78
CA ALA A 63 -5.97 -10.89 13.95
C ALA A 63 -5.40 -11.43 12.62
N ARG A 64 -6.17 -11.31 11.53
CA ARG A 64 -5.70 -11.67 10.17
C ARG A 64 -4.64 -10.69 9.67
N LEU A 65 -4.84 -9.39 9.88
CA LEU A 65 -3.84 -8.36 9.55
C LEU A 65 -2.53 -8.60 10.29
N ASP A 66 -2.58 -8.89 11.60
CA ASP A 66 -1.40 -9.20 12.40
C ASP A 66 -0.68 -10.46 11.88
N SER A 67 -1.44 -11.51 11.56
CA SER A 67 -0.89 -12.76 11.04
C SER A 67 -0.22 -12.58 9.67
N LEU A 68 -0.87 -11.83 8.78
CA LEU A 68 -0.34 -11.52 7.45
C LEU A 68 0.95 -10.70 7.57
N ALA A 69 0.95 -9.62 8.36
CA ALA A 69 2.12 -8.77 8.51
C ALA A 69 3.28 -9.49 9.19
N ALA A 70 3.01 -10.42 10.12
CA ALA A 70 4.03 -11.29 10.70
C ALA A 70 4.64 -12.25 9.65
N TYR A 71 3.86 -12.65 8.64
CA TYR A 71 4.29 -13.56 7.58
C TYR A 71 5.08 -12.85 6.47
N ILE A 72 4.56 -11.74 5.94
CA ILE A 72 5.16 -11.05 4.77
C ILE A 72 6.03 -9.84 5.15
N GLY A 73 5.95 -9.40 6.41
CA GLY A 73 6.76 -8.31 6.95
C GLY A 73 6.19 -6.90 6.73
N TYR A 74 6.67 -5.97 7.55
CA TYR A 74 6.38 -4.55 7.46
C TYR A 74 7.46 -3.79 6.69
N LEU A 75 7.04 -2.85 5.84
CA LEU A 75 7.89 -1.75 5.41
C LEU A 75 7.75 -0.60 6.40
N ARG A 76 8.82 -0.35 7.17
CA ARG A 76 8.80 0.62 8.27
C ARG A 76 8.77 2.07 7.77
N LEU A 77 8.11 2.92 8.54
CA LEU A 77 8.23 4.37 8.43
C LEU A 77 9.49 4.83 9.16
N ASN A 78 10.15 5.84 8.59
CA ASN A 78 11.21 6.56 9.28
C ASN A 78 11.14 8.05 8.93
N SER A 79 12.01 8.85 9.54
CA SER A 79 12.02 10.30 9.33
C SER A 79 12.23 10.68 7.85
N GLU A 80 13.05 9.93 7.11
CA GLU A 80 13.27 10.18 5.69
C GLU A 80 11.99 9.94 4.87
N THR A 81 11.19 8.92 5.19
CA THR A 81 9.89 8.72 4.54
C THR A 81 9.03 9.97 4.63
N TYR A 82 8.93 10.57 5.82
CA TYR A 82 8.11 11.77 6.02
C TYR A 82 8.66 13.00 5.29
N LEU A 83 9.98 13.13 5.18
CA LEU A 83 10.59 14.21 4.39
C LEU A 83 10.24 14.07 2.90
N ILE A 84 10.31 12.84 2.36
CA ILE A 84 9.92 12.55 0.97
C ILE A 84 8.41 12.82 0.77
N ALA A 85 7.56 12.39 1.70
CA ALA A 85 6.12 12.61 1.64
C ALA A 85 5.77 14.10 1.64
N ALA A 86 6.39 14.90 2.51
CA ALA A 86 6.17 16.35 2.54
C ALA A 86 6.53 17.02 1.21
N ALA A 87 7.66 16.64 0.61
CA ALA A 87 8.08 17.14 -0.70
C ALA A 87 7.12 16.72 -1.83
N LEU A 88 6.67 15.46 -1.81
CA LEU A 88 5.69 14.94 -2.77
C LEU A 88 4.35 15.68 -2.68
N TRP A 89 3.83 15.87 -1.48
CA TRP A 89 2.57 16.55 -1.23
C TRP A 89 2.60 18.00 -1.73
N ALA A 90 3.69 18.72 -1.43
CA ALA A 90 3.88 20.09 -1.89
C ALA A 90 3.96 20.16 -3.43
N LYS A 91 4.72 19.25 -4.05
CA LYS A 91 4.86 19.18 -5.51
C LYS A 91 3.51 18.98 -6.20
N VAL A 92 2.76 17.95 -5.80
CA VAL A 92 1.47 17.59 -6.42
C VAL A 92 0.45 18.73 -6.30
N ARG A 93 0.46 19.45 -5.17
CA ARG A 93 -0.41 20.62 -4.97
C ARG A 93 -0.01 21.83 -5.82
N ASN A 94 1.28 22.12 -5.92
CA ASN A 94 1.77 23.20 -6.77
C ASN A 94 1.47 22.94 -8.26
N GLU A 95 1.31 21.68 -8.65
CA GLU A 95 0.86 21.28 -9.99
C GLU A 95 -0.68 21.29 -10.17
N GLY A 96 -1.45 21.67 -9.14
CA GLY A 96 -2.91 21.70 -9.18
C GLY A 96 -3.59 20.32 -9.06
N LYS A 97 -2.87 19.28 -8.63
CA LYS A 97 -3.32 17.87 -8.61
C LYS A 97 -3.53 17.30 -7.20
N GLY A 98 -3.77 18.14 -6.18
CA GLY A 98 -3.97 17.65 -4.81
C GLY A 98 -5.21 16.75 -4.65
N THR A 99 -5.07 15.58 -4.02
CA THR A 99 -6.14 14.58 -3.83
C THR A 99 -6.82 14.70 -2.46
N ALA A 100 -6.03 14.80 -1.39
CA ALA A 100 -6.55 15.07 -0.06
C ALA A 100 -6.88 16.55 0.11
N GLY A 101 -7.95 16.87 0.84
CA GLY A 101 -8.24 18.25 1.27
C GLY A 101 -7.03 18.85 2.01
N PRO A 102 -6.81 20.18 1.97
CA PRO A 102 -5.60 20.82 2.54
C PRO A 102 -5.36 20.53 4.03
N GLN A 103 -6.40 20.11 4.74
CA GLN A 103 -6.36 19.78 6.16
C GLN A 103 -6.31 18.27 6.43
N ARG A 104 -6.39 17.42 5.40
CA ARG A 104 -6.32 15.95 5.53
C ARG A 104 -4.89 15.47 5.29
N LEU A 105 -4.42 14.59 6.16
CA LEU A 105 -3.18 13.85 5.92
C LEU A 105 -3.37 12.98 4.67
N ASP A 106 -2.46 13.14 3.71
CA ASP A 106 -2.48 12.44 2.44
C ASP A 106 -1.72 11.12 2.60
N ILE A 107 -2.47 10.04 2.86
CA ILE A 107 -1.91 8.70 3.10
C ILE A 107 -1.28 8.13 1.83
N ASP A 108 -1.88 8.37 0.66
CA ASP A 108 -1.33 8.00 -0.64
C ASP A 108 0.05 8.60 -0.87
N CYS A 109 0.23 9.86 -0.45
CA CYS A 109 1.50 10.53 -0.53
C CYS A 109 2.59 9.88 0.36
N ILE A 110 2.22 9.44 1.57
CA ILE A 110 3.14 8.74 2.47
C ILE A 110 3.44 7.33 1.95
N LEU A 111 2.44 6.61 1.41
CA LEU A 111 2.61 5.31 0.77
C LEU A 111 3.58 5.41 -0.42
N ALA A 112 3.38 6.41 -1.29
CA ALA A 112 4.28 6.68 -2.40
C ALA A 112 5.70 7.02 -1.93
N ALA A 113 5.85 7.73 -0.81
CA ALA A 113 7.15 8.01 -0.21
C ALA A 113 7.84 6.72 0.28
N GLN A 114 7.11 5.82 0.94
CA GLN A 114 7.65 4.50 1.33
C GLN A 114 8.10 3.69 0.11
N ALA A 115 7.30 3.68 -0.96
CA ALA A 115 7.64 2.99 -2.20
C ALA A 115 8.92 3.54 -2.84
N ARG A 116 9.08 4.87 -2.87
CA ARG A 116 10.30 5.53 -3.40
C ARG A 116 11.54 5.24 -2.57
N GLN A 117 11.40 5.26 -1.25
CA GLN A 117 12.50 4.93 -0.35
C GLN A 117 12.92 3.47 -0.52
N ALA A 118 11.96 2.55 -0.58
CA ALA A 118 12.24 1.12 -0.76
C ALA A 118 12.88 0.81 -2.12
N SER A 119 12.45 1.48 -3.20
CA SER A 119 13.06 1.36 -4.53
C SER A 119 14.55 1.76 -4.52
N GLY A 120 14.92 2.78 -3.74
CA GLY A 120 16.25 3.39 -3.81
C GLY A 120 16.63 3.90 -5.21
N GLY A 121 15.64 4.09 -6.09
CA GLY A 121 15.82 4.42 -7.50
C GLY A 121 16.39 3.30 -8.37
N ARG A 122 16.42 2.06 -7.88
CA ARG A 122 17.05 0.91 -8.57
C ARG A 122 16.17 -0.32 -8.61
N GLU A 123 15.51 -0.63 -7.51
CA GLU A 123 14.59 -1.77 -7.44
C GLU A 123 13.25 -1.40 -8.06
N GLN A 124 12.72 -2.30 -8.90
CA GLN A 124 11.34 -2.18 -9.34
C GLN A 124 10.39 -2.41 -8.16
N THR A 125 9.62 -1.37 -7.84
CA THR A 125 8.62 -1.37 -6.78
C THR A 125 7.25 -1.13 -7.37
N ARG A 126 6.25 -1.88 -6.91
CA ARG A 126 4.85 -1.73 -7.30
C ARG A 126 4.00 -1.44 -6.09
N ILE A 127 3.06 -0.52 -6.23
CA ILE A 127 1.98 -0.31 -5.26
C ILE A 127 0.76 -1.02 -5.83
N ALA A 128 0.36 -2.12 -5.19
CA ALA A 128 -0.83 -2.88 -5.55
C ALA A 128 -2.05 -2.17 -4.97
N THR A 129 -2.94 -1.69 -5.83
CA THR A 129 -4.15 -0.94 -5.44
C THR A 129 -5.34 -1.35 -6.31
N ILE A 130 -6.51 -0.77 -6.08
CA ILE A 130 -7.57 -0.69 -7.10
C ILE A 130 -7.85 0.76 -7.55
N ASP A 131 -7.16 1.73 -6.94
CA ASP A 131 -7.30 3.16 -7.25
C ASP A 131 -6.01 3.70 -7.90
N VAL A 132 -5.77 3.24 -9.11
CA VAL A 132 -4.52 3.52 -9.83
C VAL A 132 -4.36 5.01 -10.13
N ASP A 133 -5.45 5.73 -10.40
CA ASP A 133 -5.41 7.14 -10.79
C ASP A 133 -4.95 8.06 -9.65
N ASP A 134 -5.29 7.72 -8.41
CA ASP A 134 -4.86 8.49 -7.25
C ASP A 134 -3.36 8.32 -6.98
N LEU A 135 -2.84 7.09 -7.13
CA LEU A 135 -1.45 6.77 -6.82
C LEU A 135 -0.48 6.99 -7.99
N SER A 136 -0.91 6.82 -9.25
CA SER A 136 -0.04 6.88 -10.43
C SER A 136 0.57 8.26 -10.68
N ARG A 137 0.00 9.33 -10.14
CA ARG A 137 0.61 10.67 -10.17
C ARG A 137 1.96 10.74 -9.44
N TYR A 138 2.25 9.77 -8.55
CA TYR A 138 3.50 9.65 -7.83
C TYR A 138 4.50 8.71 -8.49
N ASP A 139 4.16 8.15 -9.66
CA ASP A 139 5.01 7.24 -10.41
C ASP A 139 6.41 7.80 -10.68
N THR A 140 7.36 6.87 -10.82
CA THR A 140 8.72 7.12 -11.31
C THR A 140 9.09 6.01 -12.28
N ASP A 141 10.34 5.97 -12.74
CA ASP A 141 10.85 4.89 -13.58
C ASP A 141 10.89 3.54 -12.85
N THR A 142 10.99 3.56 -11.52
CA THR A 142 11.15 2.35 -10.70
C THR A 142 9.95 2.06 -9.80
N VAL A 143 9.14 3.07 -9.47
CA VAL A 143 7.92 2.93 -8.66
C VAL A 143 6.70 3.13 -9.55
N LYS A 144 5.78 2.16 -9.56
CA LYS A 144 4.52 2.23 -10.31
C LYS A 144 3.32 1.82 -9.46
N ALA A 145 2.24 2.60 -9.49
CA ALA A 145 0.93 2.14 -9.04
C ALA A 145 0.30 1.23 -10.11
N MET A 146 -0.24 0.09 -9.70
CA MET A 146 -0.89 -0.85 -10.61
C MET A 146 -2.11 -1.46 -9.94
N HIS A 147 -3.12 -1.82 -10.75
CA HIS A 147 -4.19 -2.67 -10.25
C HIS A 147 -3.56 -3.98 -9.75
N TRP A 148 -3.95 -4.45 -8.56
CA TRP A 148 -3.28 -5.61 -7.94
C TRP A 148 -3.22 -6.81 -8.88
N GLY A 149 -4.32 -7.11 -9.58
CA GLY A 149 -4.41 -8.23 -10.51
C GLY A 149 -3.50 -8.14 -11.75
N ASP A 150 -2.96 -6.96 -12.06
CA ASP A 150 -2.06 -6.76 -13.20
C ASP A 150 -0.58 -7.01 -12.83
N ILE A 151 -0.28 -7.22 -11.55
CA ILE A 151 1.07 -7.49 -11.05
C ILE A 151 1.31 -9.00 -11.09
N THR A 152 2.31 -9.45 -11.86
CA THR A 152 2.59 -10.88 -12.10
C THR A 152 4.04 -11.29 -11.87
#